data_AF-I9KBM7-F1
#
_entry.id   AF-I9KBM7-F1
#
_cell.length_a   1.000
_cell.length_b   1.000
_cell.length_c   1.000
_cell.angle_alpha   90.00
_cell.angle_beta   90.00
_cell.angle_gamma   90.00
#
_symmetry.space_group_name_H-M   'P 1'
#
loop_
_entity.id
_entity.type
_entity.pdbx_description
1 polymer ?
#
loop_
_entity_poly.entity_id
_entity_poly.type
_entity_poly.pdbx_seq_one_letter_code
_entity_poly.pdbx_strand_id
1 'polypeptide(L)'
;MVGVTDDALSAFGLGLGPPVEAEPDRPAVTFAYLVQVSPDGSRWVADRTEPSGGFEHSPGTAAQVAWQVLHRRFVQLRADEDARWRDLWFRADVWSLGRPAGPDRAGQPDTPAVPVGWALSGRHLQSRGIVPDAVEVRTPAQVRREVGR
;
A
#
# COMPACT_ATOMS: atom_id res chain seq x y z
N MET A 1 -18.19 -15.59 -61.40
CA MET A 1 -16.90 -15.44 -62.11
C MET A 1 -16.28 -14.17 -61.57
N VAL A 2 -15.18 -14.11 -60.82
CA VAL A 2 -14.03 -14.97 -60.50
C VAL A 2 -13.60 -14.45 -59.10
N GLY A 3 -13.38 -15.22 -58.04
CA GLY A 3 -12.66 -16.49 -57.95
C GLY A 3 -11.16 -16.22 -57.74
N VAL A 4 -10.77 -15.60 -56.62
CA VAL A 4 -9.35 -15.51 -56.23
C VAL A 4 -9.19 -16.26 -54.91
N THR A 5 -8.66 -17.46 -55.04
CA THR A 5 -8.05 -18.28 -54.00
C THR A 5 -6.60 -17.83 -53.80
N ASP A 6 -6.16 -17.71 -52.56
CA ASP A 6 -4.80 -18.12 -52.18
C ASP A 6 -4.83 -18.61 -50.72
N ASP A 7 -4.83 -19.95 -50.61
CA ASP A 7 -4.40 -20.67 -49.42
C ASP A 7 -2.88 -20.53 -49.30
N ALA A 8 -2.37 -20.16 -48.13
CA ALA A 8 -1.14 -20.76 -47.60
C ALA A 8 -0.77 -20.23 -46.19
N LEU A 9 -0.81 -21.16 -45.22
CA LEU A 9 0.15 -21.35 -44.11
C LEU A 9 0.07 -20.32 -42.95
N SER A 10 -0.05 -20.68 -41.67
CA SER A 10 0.07 -21.93 -40.91
C SER A 10 -0.64 -21.69 -39.57
N ALA A 11 -1.57 -22.55 -39.15
CA ALA A 11 -1.25 -23.71 -38.31
C ALA A 11 -0.35 -23.36 -37.11
N PHE A 12 -0.96 -23.01 -35.97
CA PHE A 12 -0.77 -23.69 -34.68
C PHE A 12 -1.89 -23.23 -33.74
N GLY A 13 -2.98 -24.00 -33.73
CA GLY A 13 -3.97 -23.92 -32.67
C GLY A 13 -3.34 -24.35 -31.35
N LEU A 14 -3.08 -23.38 -30.48
CA LEU A 14 -2.92 -23.60 -29.05
C LEU A 14 -4.04 -22.86 -28.35
N GLY A 15 -4.67 -23.57 -27.41
CA GLY A 15 -5.99 -23.30 -26.87
C GLY A 15 -6.19 -21.85 -26.42
N LEU A 16 -7.38 -21.35 -26.76
CA LEU A 16 -8.02 -20.22 -26.12
C LEU A 16 -8.17 -20.55 -24.63
N GLY A 17 -7.16 -20.21 -23.83
CA GLY A 17 -7.38 -19.92 -22.42
C GLY A 17 -8.43 -18.82 -22.31
N PRO A 18 -9.24 -18.79 -21.24
CA PRO A 18 -10.25 -17.74 -21.09
C PRO A 18 -9.56 -16.37 -21.19
N PRO A 19 -10.25 -15.37 -21.78
CA PRO A 19 -9.71 -14.02 -21.82
C PRO A 19 -9.34 -13.64 -20.39
N VAL A 20 -8.06 -13.31 -20.17
CA VAL A 20 -7.63 -12.67 -18.94
C VAL A 20 -8.41 -11.36 -18.92
N GLU A 21 -9.50 -11.33 -18.18
CA GLU A 21 -10.19 -10.08 -17.84
C GLU A 21 -9.10 -9.18 -17.27
N ALA A 22 -8.68 -8.19 -18.05
CA ALA A 22 -7.87 -7.12 -17.54
C ALA A 22 -8.67 -6.53 -16.40
N GLU A 23 -8.23 -6.75 -15.15
CA GLU A 23 -8.83 -6.09 -14.01
C GLU A 23 -8.94 -4.60 -14.36
N PRO A 24 -10.13 -3.99 -14.21
CA PRO A 24 -10.30 -2.60 -14.58
C PRO A 24 -9.25 -1.78 -13.86
N ASP A 25 -8.54 -0.93 -14.63
CA ASP A 25 -7.49 -0.04 -14.17
C ASP A 25 -8.03 0.79 -12.99
N ARG A 26 -7.77 0.32 -11.76
CA ARG A 26 -8.40 0.89 -10.58
C ARG A 26 -7.83 2.30 -10.44
N PRO A 27 -8.69 3.33 -10.35
CA PRO A 27 -8.20 4.69 -10.27
C PRO A 27 -7.33 4.84 -9.02
N ALA A 28 -6.13 5.39 -9.20
CA ALA A 28 -5.22 5.62 -8.10
C ALA A 28 -5.84 6.54 -7.04
N VAL A 29 -5.67 6.14 -5.78
CA VAL A 29 -6.15 6.82 -4.58
C VAL A 29 -4.93 7.34 -3.83
N THR A 30 -5.09 8.47 -3.15
CA THR A 30 -4.08 8.98 -2.25
C THR A 30 -4.26 8.37 -0.87
N PHE A 31 -3.20 7.79 -0.33
CA PHE A 31 -3.15 7.25 1.02
C PHE A 31 -2.26 8.13 1.88
N ALA A 32 -2.64 8.35 3.13
CA ALA A 32 -1.72 8.80 4.18
C ALA A 32 -1.14 7.58 4.89
N TYR A 33 0.11 7.65 5.33
CA TYR A 33 0.72 6.59 6.12
C TYR A 33 1.51 7.14 7.33
N LEU A 34 1.72 6.27 8.31
CA LEU A 34 2.60 6.48 9.45
C LEU A 34 3.34 5.18 9.80
N VAL A 35 4.66 5.24 9.78
CA VAL A 35 5.57 4.21 10.29
C VAL A 35 5.83 4.47 11.77
N GLN A 36 5.72 3.41 12.55
CA GLN A 36 5.94 3.41 13.99
C GLN A 36 6.85 2.27 14.39
N VAL A 37 7.50 2.45 15.52
CA VAL A 37 8.35 1.44 16.15
C VAL A 37 7.90 1.17 17.58
N SER A 38 8.19 -0.04 18.05
CA SER A 38 7.95 -0.44 19.43
C SER A 38 9.05 -1.40 19.89
N PRO A 39 9.54 -1.30 21.14
CA PRO A 39 10.48 -2.28 21.68
C PRO A 39 9.82 -3.63 22.01
N ASP A 40 8.51 -3.64 22.29
CA ASP A 40 7.81 -4.80 22.87
C ASP A 40 6.46 -5.12 22.20
N GLY A 41 6.05 -4.31 21.22
CA GLY A 41 4.76 -4.41 20.54
C GLY A 41 3.58 -3.81 21.31
N SER A 42 3.78 -3.30 22.54
CA SER A 42 2.71 -2.80 23.39
C SER A 42 2.47 -1.30 23.20
N ARG A 43 3.55 -0.54 23.02
CA ARG A 43 3.52 0.92 22.85
C ARG A 43 4.25 1.32 21.57
N TRP A 44 3.51 2.01 20.71
CA TRP A 44 3.99 2.48 19.42
C TRP A 44 4.33 3.96 19.47
N VAL A 45 5.50 4.31 18.95
CA VAL A 45 5.93 5.70 18.73
C VAL A 45 6.25 5.88 17.26
N ALA A 46 6.02 7.09 16.72
CA ALA A 46 6.45 7.38 15.35
C ALA A 46 7.94 7.05 15.19
N ASP A 47 8.29 6.41 14.07
CA ASP A 47 9.68 6.19 13.72
C ASP A 47 10.41 7.55 13.72
N ARG A 48 11.65 7.58 14.17
CA ARG A 48 12.43 8.83 14.27
C ARG A 48 13.11 9.19 12.96
N THR A 49 13.19 8.26 12.01
CA THR A 49 13.67 8.58 10.67
C THR A 49 12.58 9.31 9.90
N GLU A 50 12.88 10.54 9.46
CA GLU A 50 11.96 11.30 8.63
C GLU A 50 12.15 10.97 7.14
N PRO A 51 11.05 10.87 6.35
CA PRO A 51 9.67 11.00 6.82
C PRO A 51 9.17 9.72 7.50
N SER A 52 8.72 9.87 8.74
CA SER A 52 8.08 8.77 9.50
C SER A 52 6.64 8.56 9.06
N GLY A 53 6.05 9.52 8.37
CA GLY A 53 4.75 9.43 7.73
C GLY A 53 4.70 10.32 6.51
N GLY A 54 3.76 10.06 5.62
CA GLY A 54 3.67 10.78 4.36
C GLY A 54 2.45 10.39 3.56
N PHE A 55 2.53 10.59 2.26
CA PHE A 55 1.48 10.26 1.31
C PHE A 55 1.99 9.29 0.26
N GLU A 56 1.11 8.39 -0.18
CA GLU A 56 1.36 7.47 -1.29
C GLU A 56 0.21 7.61 -2.29
N HIS A 57 0.50 7.77 -3.57
CA HIS A 57 -0.52 7.69 -4.62
C HIS A 57 -0.43 6.31 -5.27
N SER A 58 -1.46 5.48 -5.12
CA SER A 58 -1.40 4.08 -5.55
C SER A 58 -2.75 3.59 -6.07
N PRO A 59 -2.78 2.77 -7.14
CA PRO A 59 -3.97 2.02 -7.54
C PRO A 59 -4.24 0.81 -6.62
N GLY A 60 -3.29 0.49 -5.73
CA GLY A 60 -3.40 -0.62 -4.80
C GLY A 60 -4.37 -0.39 -3.64
N THR A 61 -4.47 -1.40 -2.78
CA THR A 61 -5.22 -1.35 -1.52
C THR A 61 -4.39 -0.74 -0.39
N ALA A 62 -5.04 -0.26 0.67
CA ALA A 62 -4.35 0.23 1.87
C ALA A 62 -3.39 -0.82 2.47
N ALA A 63 -3.73 -2.11 2.42
CA ALA A 63 -2.88 -3.20 2.90
C ALA A 63 -1.61 -3.36 2.03
N GLN A 64 -1.74 -3.27 0.70
CA GLN A 64 -0.58 -3.28 -0.20
C GLN A 64 0.32 -2.07 0.04
N VAL A 65 -0.28 -0.89 0.25
CA VAL A 65 0.48 0.33 0.60
C VAL A 65 1.21 0.16 1.94
N ALA A 66 0.56 -0.39 2.97
CA ALA A 66 1.17 -0.63 4.28
C ALA A 66 2.40 -1.55 4.18
N TRP A 67 2.28 -2.63 3.40
CA TRP A 67 3.40 -3.52 3.10
C TRP A 67 4.53 -2.80 2.34
N GLN A 68 4.21 -2.04 1.28
CA GLN A 68 5.19 -1.29 0.49
C GLN A 68 5.95 -0.26 1.33
N VAL A 69 5.24 0.45 2.21
CA VAL A 69 5.81 1.43 3.14
C VAL A 69 6.84 0.77 4.06
N LEU A 70 6.52 -0.36 4.70
CA LEU A 70 7.49 -1.08 5.54
C LEU A 70 8.63 -1.67 4.71
N HIS A 71 8.35 -2.19 3.52
CA HIS A 71 9.37 -2.75 2.65
C HIS A 71 10.42 -1.69 2.28
N ARG A 72 10.00 -0.48 1.87
CA ARG A 72 10.92 0.65 1.63
C ARG A 72 11.71 1.00 2.88
N ARG A 73 11.05 1.02 4.04
CA ARG A 73 11.73 1.32 5.29
C ARG A 73 12.83 0.31 5.59
N PHE A 74 12.57 -0.98 5.37
CA PHE A 74 13.57 -2.02 5.57
C PHE A 74 14.73 -1.93 4.57
N VAL A 75 14.49 -1.49 3.33
CA VAL A 75 15.57 -1.17 2.40
C VAL A 75 16.47 -0.06 2.96
N GLN A 76 15.91 0.97 3.60
CA GLN A 76 16.71 2.02 4.25
C GLN A 76 17.50 1.48 5.45
N LEU A 77 16.90 0.60 6.26
CA LEU A 77 17.59 -0.02 7.40
C LEU A 77 18.80 -0.87 6.99
N ARG A 78 18.80 -1.44 5.77
CA ARG A 78 19.97 -2.18 5.27
C ARG A 78 21.19 -1.27 5.06
N ALA A 79 20.96 0.00 4.76
CA ALA A 79 22.00 1.00 4.61
C ALA A 79 22.34 1.69 5.95
N ASP A 80 21.61 1.40 7.02
CA ASP A 80 21.82 1.97 8.34
C ASP A 80 22.89 1.16 9.10
N GLU A 81 23.98 1.83 9.51
CA GLU A 81 25.05 1.24 10.30
C GLU A 81 24.61 0.93 11.74
N ASP A 82 23.54 1.59 12.21
CA ASP A 82 23.00 1.41 13.54
C ASP A 82 22.11 0.16 13.61
N ALA A 83 22.63 -0.90 14.24
CA ALA A 83 21.91 -2.16 14.39
C ALA A 83 20.76 -2.15 15.42
N ARG A 84 20.45 -1.02 16.08
CA ARG A 84 19.40 -0.94 17.11
C ARG A 84 18.00 -1.32 16.59
N TRP A 85 17.77 -1.22 15.28
CA TRP A 85 16.51 -1.66 14.67
C TRP A 85 16.25 -3.18 14.78
N ARG A 86 17.27 -4.00 15.03
CA ARG A 86 17.18 -5.47 15.05
C ARG A 86 16.25 -6.03 16.11
N ASP A 87 16.03 -5.27 17.16
CA ASP A 87 15.21 -5.64 18.31
C ASP A 87 13.88 -4.87 18.37
N LEU A 88 13.60 -4.06 17.34
CA LEU A 88 12.37 -3.26 17.26
C LEU A 88 11.30 -3.98 16.44
N TRP A 89 10.07 -3.83 16.90
CA TRP A 89 8.88 -4.04 16.11
C TRP A 89 8.65 -2.83 15.22
N PHE A 90 8.12 -3.08 14.03
CA PHE A 90 7.72 -2.04 13.09
C PHE A 90 6.23 -2.18 12.76
N ARG A 91 5.57 -1.04 12.58
CA ARG A 91 4.16 -0.95 12.22
C ARG A 91 3.96 0.14 11.18
N ALA A 92 3.13 -0.11 10.17
CA ALA A 92 2.65 0.91 9.26
C ALA A 92 1.13 1.01 9.35
N ASP A 93 0.64 2.19 9.72
CA ASP A 93 -0.76 2.55 9.66
C ASP A 93 -1.03 3.29 8.35
N VAL A 94 -2.11 2.93 7.65
CA VAL A 94 -2.49 3.53 6.36
C VAL A 94 -3.95 3.93 6.34
N TRP A 95 -4.22 5.14 5.86
CA TRP A 95 -5.56 5.72 5.67
C TRP A 95 -5.75 6.09 4.21
N SER A 96 -6.87 5.71 3.63
CA SER A 96 -7.30 6.12 2.29
C SER A 96 -7.90 7.52 2.38
N LEU A 97 -7.32 8.47 1.66
CA LEU A 97 -7.86 9.81 1.56
C LEU A 97 -8.82 9.81 0.37
N GLY A 98 -10.12 9.82 0.67
CA GLY A 98 -11.17 9.66 -0.32
C GLY A 98 -10.98 10.57 -1.54
N ARG A 99 -11.18 10.00 -2.74
CA ARG A 99 -11.59 10.79 -3.90
C ARG A 99 -12.94 11.46 -3.56
N PRO A 100 -13.23 12.68 -4.05
CA PRO A 100 -14.56 13.25 -3.92
C PRO A 100 -15.59 12.24 -4.44
N ALA A 101 -16.63 11.99 -3.64
CA ALA A 101 -17.68 11.04 -3.98
C ALA A 101 -18.30 11.41 -5.34
N GLY A 102 -18.06 10.57 -6.34
CA GLY A 102 -18.95 10.49 -7.49
C GLY A 102 -20.27 9.83 -7.07
N PRO A 103 -21.37 10.03 -7.81
CA PRO A 103 -22.74 9.75 -7.36
C PRO A 103 -23.09 8.27 -7.08
N ASP A 104 -22.18 7.32 -7.26
CA ASP A 104 -22.47 5.87 -7.23
C ASP A 104 -22.27 5.17 -5.88
N ARG A 105 -22.11 5.90 -4.76
CA ARG A 105 -21.98 5.28 -3.42
C ARG A 105 -23.15 5.59 -2.49
N ALA A 106 -24.34 5.14 -2.87
CA ALA A 106 -25.47 5.00 -1.95
C ALA A 106 -25.42 3.61 -1.29
N GLY A 107 -24.93 3.51 -0.05
CA GLY A 107 -25.13 2.29 0.76
C GLY A 107 -23.97 1.78 1.60
N GLN A 108 -22.84 2.48 1.68
CA GLN A 108 -21.72 2.10 2.55
C GLN A 108 -21.65 3.06 3.74
N PRO A 109 -21.44 2.59 4.99
CA PRO A 109 -21.33 3.49 6.14
C PRO A 109 -20.19 4.47 5.88
N ASP A 110 -20.53 5.76 5.92
CA ASP A 110 -19.61 6.87 5.66
C ASP A 110 -18.38 6.74 6.57
N THR A 111 -17.26 6.34 5.99
CA THR A 111 -15.96 6.64 6.60
C THR A 111 -15.91 8.16 6.73
N PRO A 112 -15.67 8.73 7.92
CA PRO A 112 -15.76 10.18 8.13
C PRO A 112 -14.90 10.89 7.08
N ALA A 113 -15.57 11.62 6.19
CA ALA A 113 -14.92 12.34 5.11
C ALA A 113 -13.93 13.33 5.72
N VAL A 114 -12.63 13.06 5.54
CA VAL A 114 -11.61 13.93 6.12
C VAL A 114 -11.67 15.27 5.37
N PRO A 115 -11.85 16.42 6.05
CA PRO A 115 -12.07 17.70 5.40
C PRO A 115 -10.94 18.06 4.42
N VAL A 116 -11.33 18.39 3.18
CA VAL A 116 -10.44 18.91 2.14
C VAL A 116 -9.79 20.20 2.65
N GLY A 117 -8.47 20.17 2.86
CA GLY A 117 -7.69 21.33 3.33
C GLY A 117 -6.81 21.05 4.54
N TRP A 118 -6.94 19.89 5.19
CA TRP A 118 -5.98 19.48 6.22
C TRP A 118 -4.76 18.84 5.56
N ALA A 119 -3.55 19.25 5.96
CA ALA A 119 -2.33 18.53 5.63
C ALA A 119 -2.31 17.21 6.44
N LEU A 120 -2.95 16.18 5.90
CA LEU A 120 -3.21 14.91 6.59
C LEU A 120 -1.98 13.98 6.58
N SER A 121 -0.93 14.36 7.29
CA SER A 121 0.10 13.34 7.60
C SER A 121 -0.52 12.26 8.48
N GLY A 122 -0.08 11.00 8.36
CA GLY A 122 -0.59 9.90 9.20
C GLY A 122 -0.48 10.18 10.70
N ARG A 123 0.50 11.00 11.12
CA ARG A 123 0.65 11.49 12.50
C ARG A 123 -0.53 12.36 12.95
N HIS A 124 -1.08 13.20 12.07
CA HIS A 124 -2.26 14.01 12.35
C HIS A 124 -3.52 13.14 12.49
N LEU A 125 -3.71 12.17 11.60
CA LEU A 125 -4.86 11.26 11.66
C LEU A 125 -4.84 10.43 12.95
N GLN A 126 -3.66 9.91 13.31
CA GLN A 126 -3.48 9.18 14.57
C GLN A 126 -3.78 10.03 15.80
N SER A 127 -3.31 11.28 15.87
CA SER A 127 -3.55 12.15 17.05
C SER A 127 -5.02 12.53 17.23
N ARG A 128 -5.81 12.46 16.16
CA ARG A 128 -7.27 12.63 16.18
C ARG A 128 -8.02 11.34 16.50
N GLY A 129 -7.34 10.22 16.69
CA GLY A 129 -7.96 8.93 16.94
C GLY A 129 -8.68 8.34 15.73
N ILE A 130 -8.33 8.76 14.52
CA ILE A 130 -8.92 8.20 13.29
C ILE A 130 -8.30 6.82 13.04
N VAL A 131 -9.15 5.79 12.97
CA VAL A 131 -8.72 4.41 12.76
C VAL A 131 -8.17 4.23 11.33
N PRO A 132 -7.00 3.59 11.14
CA PRO A 132 -6.46 3.29 9.82
C PRO A 132 -7.29 2.22 9.10
N ASP A 133 -7.33 2.30 7.77
CA ASP A 133 -7.98 1.29 6.93
C ASP A 133 -7.17 -0.01 6.87
N ALA A 134 -5.85 0.09 7.00
CA ALA A 134 -4.96 -1.05 7.09
C ALA A 134 -3.81 -0.81 8.06
N VAL A 135 -3.41 -1.87 8.74
CA VAL A 135 -2.25 -1.91 9.62
C VAL A 135 -1.40 -3.11 9.25
N GLU A 136 -0.12 -2.87 9.00
CA GLU A 136 0.87 -3.92 8.81
C GLU A 136 1.84 -3.90 10.00
N VAL A 137 2.14 -5.07 10.59
CA VAL A 137 3.06 -5.20 11.71
C VAL A 137 4.14 -6.23 11.40
N ARG A 138 5.38 -5.91 11.76
CA ARG A 138 6.55 -6.78 11.61
C ARG A 138 7.27 -6.93 12.94
N THR A 139 7.40 -8.17 13.37
CA THR A 139 8.14 -8.58 14.57
C THR A 139 9.66 -8.40 14.35
N PRO A 140 10.46 -8.29 15.43
CA PRO A 140 11.92 -8.23 15.31
C PRO A 140 12.51 -9.39 14.51
N ALA A 141 11.97 -10.61 14.67
CA ALA A 141 12.41 -11.77 13.91
C ALA A 141 12.14 -11.63 12.39
N GLN A 142 10.98 -11.09 12.01
CA GLN A 142 10.66 -10.82 10.60
C GLN A 142 11.54 -9.70 10.05
N VAL A 143 11.76 -8.62 10.82
CA VAL A 143 12.64 -7.51 10.40
C VAL A 143 14.05 -8.01 10.18
N ARG A 144 14.63 -8.79 11.10
CA ARG A 144 15.97 -9.38 10.91
C ARG A 144 16.07 -10.25 9.67
N ARG A 145 15.04 -11.04 9.37
CA ARG A 145 15.00 -11.89 8.17
C ARG A 145 14.93 -11.07 6.87
N GLU A 146 14.22 -9.95 6.90
CA GLU A 146 14.03 -9.11 5.71
C GLU A 146 15.16 -8.13 5.48
N VAL A 147 15.74 -7.56 6.55
CA VAL A 147 16.85 -6.61 6.47
C VAL A 147 18.18 -7.36 6.36
N GLY A 148 18.38 -8.44 7.13
CA GLY A 148 19.62 -9.22 7.14
C GLY A 148 19.92 -9.90 5.81
N ARG A 149 20.90 -9.35 5.09
CA ARG A 149 21.72 -10.01 4.08
C ARG A 149 23.17 -9.64 4.34
#